data_AF-A0A1Z4V4U0-F1
#
_entry.id   AF-A0A1Z4V4U0-F1
#
_cell.length_a   1.000
_cell.length_b   1.000
_cell.length_c   1.000
_cell.angle_alpha   90.00
_cell.angle_beta   90.00
_cell.angle_gamma   90.00
#
_symmetry.space_group_name_H-M   'P 1'
#
loop_
_entity.id
_entity.type
_entity.pdbx_description
1 polymer ?
#
loop_
_entity_poly.entity_id
_entity_poly.type
_entity_poly.pdbx_seq_one_letter_code
_entity_poly.pdbx_strand_id
1 'polypeptide(L)'
;MKWKVLNAYDFGLPQNRDRVFIVGIRNDLEKYQEYNFPHPLNIHPKVLDILDELKNIKCVEKVKLDADTLFKGAIPTSRTRFQKDDELNDFFIFSDLRNGHTTIHSWDIIKTSDREKIICLTLLKYRRSKKYGEKDGNPLSLENFQEIIPDIDINELNELVKKQIFRLTADNKYEFVNSKNMTGINDIYRIILPTADIFPTLTATGAKDYIATVSIHANHPEDYKNLFLEKIYQPKKYIPITAKHACKLQGFPTDFEYHPKNEVGKKQFGNAVPVPVVEYVTKELLKIIDI
;
A
#
# COMPACT_ATOMS: atom_id res chain seq x y z
N MET A 1 2.90 13.33 -32.77
CA MET A 1 2.61 13.23 -31.32
C MET A 1 2.73 11.77 -30.90
N LYS A 2 3.47 11.47 -29.83
CA LYS A 2 3.57 10.12 -29.23
C LYS A 2 3.26 10.22 -27.73
N TRP A 3 2.72 9.17 -27.14
CA TRP A 3 2.47 9.09 -25.69
C TRP A 3 2.84 7.73 -25.12
N LYS A 4 3.21 7.68 -23.85
CA LYS A 4 3.51 6.44 -23.12
C LYS A 4 3.27 6.62 -21.62
N VAL A 5 2.83 5.55 -20.96
CA VAL A 5 2.82 5.49 -19.49
C VAL A 5 4.20 5.03 -19.03
N LEU A 6 4.84 5.83 -18.17
CA LEU A 6 6.13 5.52 -17.58
C LEU A 6 6.01 5.47 -16.06
N ASN A 7 6.69 4.50 -15.44
CA ASN A 7 6.73 4.34 -13.99
C ASN A 7 8.09 4.78 -13.43
N ALA A 8 8.11 5.55 -12.34
CA ALA A 8 9.36 5.97 -11.69
C ALA A 8 10.32 4.81 -11.33
N TYR A 9 9.76 3.63 -11.00
CA TYR A 9 10.53 2.43 -10.73
C TYR A 9 11.43 2.01 -11.88
N ASP A 10 10.94 2.12 -13.11
CA ASP A 10 11.71 1.76 -14.30
C ASP A 10 12.89 2.72 -14.56
N PHE A 11 12.96 3.84 -13.83
CA PHE A 11 13.96 4.90 -13.96
C PHE A 11 14.75 5.15 -12.66
N GLY A 12 14.89 4.11 -11.82
CA GLY A 12 15.84 4.11 -10.69
C GLY A 12 15.30 4.65 -9.38
N LEU A 13 13.99 4.85 -9.23
CA LEU A 13 13.37 5.25 -7.97
C LEU A 13 12.52 4.11 -7.37
N PRO A 14 12.64 3.77 -6.08
CA PRO A 14 11.80 2.78 -5.42
C PRO A 14 10.41 3.38 -5.11
N GLN A 15 9.72 3.90 -6.12
CA GLN A 15 8.39 4.51 -6.01
C GLN A 15 7.48 4.01 -7.13
N ASN A 16 6.28 3.52 -6.77
CA ASN A 16 5.27 3.13 -7.74
C ASN A 16 4.55 4.38 -8.20
N ARG A 17 4.96 4.96 -9.33
CA ARG A 17 4.42 6.23 -9.82
C ARG A 17 4.28 6.22 -11.32
N ASP A 18 3.08 5.85 -11.78
CA ASP A 18 2.72 5.95 -13.19
C ASP A 18 2.35 7.39 -13.58
N ARG A 19 2.83 7.78 -14.76
CA ARG A 19 2.53 9.05 -15.42
C ARG A 19 2.38 8.84 -16.90
N VAL A 20 1.36 9.45 -17.49
CA VAL A 20 1.26 9.58 -18.95
C VAL A 20 2.15 10.74 -19.38
N PHE A 21 3.12 10.44 -20.23
CA PHE A 21 3.94 11.45 -20.89
C PHE A 21 3.46 11.59 -22.33
N ILE A 22 3.30 12.83 -22.78
CA ILE A 22 2.88 13.17 -24.14
C ILE A 22 3.97 14.05 -24.73
N VAL A 23 4.50 13.64 -25.88
CA VAL A 23 5.56 14.36 -26.59
C VAL A 23 5.01 14.82 -27.95
N GLY A 24 4.96 16.14 -28.11
CA GLY A 24 4.64 16.82 -29.35
C GLY A 24 5.91 17.41 -29.96
N ILE A 25 6.27 16.95 -31.16
CA ILE A 25 7.39 17.48 -31.95
C ILE A 25 6.76 18.08 -33.20
N ARG A 26 7.20 19.28 -33.60
CA ARG A 26 6.71 19.92 -34.81
C ARG A 26 7.14 19.12 -36.05
N ASN A 27 6.27 19.05 -37.05
CA ASN A 27 6.49 18.22 -38.24
C ASN A 27 7.57 18.77 -39.18
N ASP A 28 8.00 20.02 -39.00
CA ASP A 28 9.05 20.67 -39.79
C ASP A 28 10.48 20.39 -39.30
N LEU A 29 10.64 19.67 -38.18
CA LEU A 29 11.95 19.22 -37.68
C LEU A 29 12.33 17.88 -38.33
N GLU A 30 13.50 17.78 -38.95
CA GLU A 30 13.88 16.63 -39.80
C GLU A 30 13.70 15.26 -39.13
N LYS A 31 14.09 15.13 -37.86
CA LYS A 31 14.13 13.85 -37.13
C LYS A 31 12.86 13.54 -36.33
N TYR A 32 11.78 14.29 -36.49
CA TYR A 32 10.60 14.21 -35.59
C TYR A 32 9.98 12.81 -35.48
N GLN A 33 10.06 12.00 -36.55
CA GLN A 33 9.49 10.64 -36.57
C GLN A 33 10.32 9.63 -35.77
N GLU A 34 11.61 9.90 -35.57
CA GLU A 34 12.58 8.99 -34.95
C GLU A 34 12.47 8.94 -33.42
N TYR A 35 11.77 9.90 -32.81
CA TYR A 35 11.62 9.96 -31.35
C TYR A 35 11.01 8.67 -30.78
N ASN A 36 11.66 8.07 -29.80
CA ASN A 36 11.11 6.97 -29.01
C ASN A 36 11.23 7.30 -27.53
N PHE A 37 10.26 6.86 -26.74
CA PHE A 37 10.36 6.98 -25.28
C PHE A 37 11.52 6.14 -24.75
N PRO A 38 12.14 6.55 -23.63
CA PRO A 38 13.25 5.81 -23.06
C PRO A 38 12.83 4.40 -22.64
N HIS A 39 13.80 3.49 -22.65
CA HIS A 39 13.65 2.14 -22.14
C HIS A 39 13.90 2.12 -20.62
N PRO A 40 13.28 1.17 -19.88
CA PRO A 40 13.60 0.94 -18.48
C PRO A 40 15.11 0.73 -18.27
N LEU A 41 15.64 1.25 -17.16
CA LEU A 41 17.06 1.12 -16.79
C LEU A 41 17.42 -0.28 -16.28
N ASN A 42 16.42 -1.10 -15.93
CA ASN A 42 16.60 -2.41 -15.29
C ASN A 42 17.45 -2.32 -14.00
N ILE A 43 17.25 -1.25 -13.23
CA ILE A 43 17.82 -1.08 -11.89
C ILE A 43 16.72 -1.41 -10.88
N HIS A 44 17.09 -2.07 -9.78
CA HIS A 44 16.16 -2.52 -8.74
C HIS A 44 16.46 -1.78 -7.42
N PRO A 45 16.08 -0.49 -7.31
CA PRO A 45 16.25 0.25 -6.07
C PRO A 45 15.33 -0.31 -4.98
N LYS A 46 15.72 -0.11 -3.72
CA LYS A 46 14.94 -0.46 -2.54
C LYS A 46 14.61 0.79 -1.74
N VAL A 47 13.57 0.69 -0.92
CA VAL A 47 13.11 1.79 -0.05
C VAL A 47 14.23 2.28 0.88
N LEU A 48 15.07 1.38 1.40
CA LEU A 48 16.23 1.73 2.25
C LEU A 48 17.28 2.60 1.54
N ASP A 49 17.40 2.53 0.21
CA ASP A 49 18.40 3.31 -0.54
C ASP A 49 18.15 4.82 -0.41
N ILE A 50 16.90 5.18 -0.13
CA ILE A 50 16.43 6.56 -0.03
C ILE A 50 16.38 7.07 1.42
N LEU A 51 16.48 6.18 2.40
CA LEU A 51 16.33 6.50 3.82
C LEU A 51 17.69 6.40 4.50
N ASP A 52 18.34 7.55 4.72
CA ASP A 52 19.71 7.60 5.25
C ASP A 52 19.82 6.87 6.59
N GLU A 53 18.81 7.01 7.43
CA GLU A 53 18.73 6.39 8.75
C GLU A 53 18.59 4.84 8.73
N LEU A 54 18.24 4.22 7.60
CA LEU A 54 17.95 2.78 7.50
C LEU A 54 18.96 1.99 6.65
N LYS A 55 20.05 2.61 6.20
CA LYS A 55 21.05 1.99 5.30
C LYS A 55 21.75 0.74 5.85
N ASN A 56 21.79 0.58 7.17
CA ASN A 56 22.49 -0.55 7.81
C ASN A 56 21.63 -1.82 7.94
N ILE A 57 20.39 -1.81 7.43
CA ILE A 57 19.49 -2.95 7.52
C ILE A 57 19.88 -4.00 6.48
N LYS A 58 20.15 -5.23 6.94
CA LYS A 58 20.47 -6.35 6.05
C LYS A 58 19.24 -6.79 5.26
N CYS A 59 19.41 -6.92 3.95
CA CYS A 59 18.44 -7.61 3.10
C CYS A 59 18.51 -9.12 3.37
N VAL A 60 17.34 -9.76 3.40
CA VAL A 60 17.21 -11.21 3.54
C VAL A 60 16.49 -11.73 2.31
N GLU A 61 16.94 -12.86 1.77
CA GLU A 61 16.26 -13.54 0.67
C GLU A 61 14.89 -14.03 1.15
N LYS A 62 13.86 -13.82 0.33
CA LYS A 62 12.51 -14.22 0.69
C LYS A 62 12.27 -15.68 0.34
N VAL A 63 11.59 -16.38 1.24
CA VAL A 63 11.14 -17.74 0.99
C VAL A 63 10.05 -17.74 -0.07
N LYS A 64 10.15 -18.70 -0.99
CA LYS A 64 9.11 -19.00 -1.97
C LYS A 64 8.03 -19.88 -1.35
N LEU A 65 6.78 -19.46 -1.48
CA LEU A 65 5.60 -20.12 -0.91
C LEU A 65 4.63 -20.50 -2.01
N ASP A 66 3.92 -21.60 -1.82
CA ASP A 66 2.86 -22.03 -2.73
C ASP A 66 1.58 -21.20 -2.58
N ALA A 67 0.69 -21.33 -3.57
CA ALA A 67 -0.56 -20.57 -3.63
C ALA A 67 -1.58 -20.98 -2.55
N ASP A 68 -1.53 -22.22 -2.05
CA ASP A 68 -2.40 -22.66 -0.95
C ASP A 68 -2.01 -21.97 0.34
N THR A 69 -0.70 -21.91 0.63
CA THR A 69 -0.15 -21.20 1.79
C THR A 69 -0.47 -19.70 1.75
N LEU A 70 -0.33 -19.03 0.60
CA LEU A 70 -0.54 -17.57 0.50
C LEU A 70 -2.01 -17.16 0.32
N PHE A 71 -2.77 -17.93 -0.45
CA PHE A 71 -4.08 -17.50 -0.95
C PHE A 71 -5.19 -18.53 -0.75
N LYS A 72 -4.93 -19.64 -0.05
CA LYS A 72 -5.88 -20.74 0.13
C LYS A 72 -6.37 -21.29 -1.23
N GLY A 73 -5.45 -21.39 -2.19
CA GLY A 73 -5.66 -22.01 -3.50
C GLY A 73 -6.22 -21.09 -4.58
N ALA A 74 -6.60 -19.85 -4.23
CA ALA A 74 -7.18 -18.90 -5.17
C ALA A 74 -6.35 -17.61 -5.24
N ILE A 75 -5.43 -17.56 -6.20
CA ILE A 75 -4.63 -16.37 -6.48
C ILE A 75 -5.55 -15.18 -6.86
N PRO A 76 -5.47 -14.03 -6.16
CA PRO A 76 -6.26 -12.86 -6.51
C PRO A 76 -5.93 -12.34 -7.92
N THR A 77 -6.96 -12.06 -8.72
CA THR A 77 -6.81 -11.60 -10.11
C THR A 77 -6.22 -10.20 -10.27
N SER A 78 -6.36 -9.34 -9.25
CA SER A 78 -5.88 -7.95 -9.26
C SER A 78 -4.71 -7.81 -8.30
N ARG A 79 -3.49 -7.70 -8.83
CA ARG A 79 -2.29 -7.36 -8.08
C ARG A 79 -1.48 -6.27 -8.77
N THR A 80 -0.76 -5.51 -7.96
CA THR A 80 0.25 -4.58 -8.49
C THR A 80 1.45 -5.38 -8.99
N ARG A 81 2.23 -4.82 -9.93
CA ARG A 81 3.46 -5.44 -10.45
C ARG A 81 4.56 -5.73 -9.40
N PHE A 82 4.34 -5.32 -8.15
CA PHE A 82 5.27 -5.46 -7.02
C PHE A 82 4.78 -6.46 -5.96
N GLN A 83 3.58 -7.01 -6.12
CA GLN A 83 3.11 -8.14 -5.33
C GLN A 83 3.34 -9.41 -6.12
N LYS A 84 4.00 -10.38 -5.51
CA LYS A 84 4.32 -11.65 -6.13
C LYS A 84 3.36 -12.75 -5.65
N ASP A 85 3.29 -13.80 -6.45
CA ASP A 85 2.40 -14.95 -6.28
C ASP A 85 2.99 -15.99 -5.34
N ASP A 86 4.27 -15.86 -5.03
CA ASP A 86 5.07 -16.86 -4.36
C ASP A 86 5.89 -16.25 -3.20
N GLU A 87 5.62 -15.01 -2.81
CA GLU A 87 6.35 -14.34 -1.72
C GLU A 87 5.41 -13.55 -0.80
N LEU A 88 5.84 -13.39 0.46
CA LEU A 88 5.20 -12.46 1.40
C LEU A 88 5.40 -11.00 0.94
N ASN A 89 4.37 -10.17 1.13
CA ASN A 89 4.45 -8.74 0.78
C ASN A 89 5.43 -8.01 1.72
N ASP A 90 6.16 -7.01 1.22
CA ASP A 90 7.00 -6.12 2.05
C ASP A 90 6.24 -4.98 2.72
N PHE A 91 4.93 -5.14 2.91
CA PHE A 91 4.11 -4.12 3.55
C PHE A 91 2.93 -4.75 4.25
N PHE A 92 2.48 -4.06 5.29
CA PHE A 92 1.30 -4.42 6.06
C PHE A 92 0.25 -3.33 5.92
N ILE A 93 -0.96 -3.71 5.51
CA ILE A 93 -2.10 -2.80 5.40
C ILE A 93 -2.96 -2.94 6.64
N PHE A 94 -3.38 -1.82 7.20
CA PHE A 94 -4.29 -1.76 8.33
C PHE A 94 -5.70 -1.49 7.81
N SER A 95 -6.57 -2.51 7.81
CA SER A 95 -7.92 -2.39 7.25
C SER A 95 -8.84 -3.51 7.68
N ASP A 96 -10.01 -3.16 8.21
CA ASP A 96 -11.10 -4.11 8.49
C ASP A 96 -11.97 -4.40 7.25
N LEU A 97 -11.59 -3.90 6.06
CA LEU A 97 -12.40 -3.98 4.84
C LEU A 97 -11.78 -4.83 3.74
N ARG A 98 -10.52 -5.21 3.90
CA ARG A 98 -9.75 -5.99 2.93
C ARG A 98 -9.11 -7.15 3.66
N ASN A 99 -8.89 -8.25 2.96
CA ASN A 99 -8.16 -9.38 3.53
C ASN A 99 -6.97 -9.72 2.63
N GLY A 100 -5.88 -10.12 3.26
CA GLY A 100 -4.66 -10.57 2.60
C GLY A 100 -3.67 -11.05 3.65
N HIS A 101 -2.66 -11.81 3.22
CA HIS A 101 -1.67 -12.44 4.10
C HIS A 101 -0.88 -11.44 4.97
N THR A 102 -0.81 -10.17 4.56
CA THR A 102 -0.21 -9.08 5.34
C THR A 102 -1.21 -7.98 5.72
N THR A 103 -2.49 -8.31 5.81
CA THR A 103 -3.48 -7.36 6.36
C THR A 103 -3.58 -7.50 7.87
N ILE A 104 -3.44 -6.38 8.57
CA ILE A 104 -3.65 -6.25 10.00
C ILE A 104 -5.05 -5.68 10.23
N HIS A 105 -5.85 -6.40 10.98
CA HIS A 105 -7.20 -6.01 11.35
C HIS A 105 -7.24 -5.46 12.77
N SER A 106 -8.32 -4.76 13.11
CA SER A 106 -8.54 -4.25 14.46
C SER A 106 -8.56 -5.37 15.49
N TRP A 107 -9.14 -6.53 15.13
CA TRP A 107 -9.15 -7.73 15.97
C TRP A 107 -7.81 -8.47 16.08
N ASP A 108 -6.81 -8.13 15.26
CA ASP A 108 -5.44 -8.61 15.45
C ASP A 108 -4.68 -7.76 16.49
N ILE A 109 -5.12 -6.51 16.69
CA ILE A 109 -4.50 -5.54 17.60
C ILE A 109 -5.19 -5.58 18.97
N ILE A 110 -6.52 -5.66 18.97
CA ILE A 110 -7.35 -5.74 20.16
C ILE A 110 -7.46 -7.21 20.55
N LYS A 111 -7.33 -7.51 21.86
CA LYS A 111 -7.44 -8.88 22.36
C LYS A 111 -8.81 -9.46 22.01
N THR A 112 -8.81 -10.48 21.15
CA THR A 112 -10.00 -11.20 20.72
C THR A 112 -9.84 -12.71 20.84
N SER A 113 -10.95 -13.42 21.03
CA SER A 113 -11.03 -14.88 20.94
C SER A 113 -11.10 -15.35 19.49
N ASP A 114 -10.85 -16.63 19.24
CA ASP A 114 -10.98 -17.19 17.89
C ASP A 114 -12.43 -17.11 17.38
N ARG A 115 -13.41 -17.23 18.29
CA ARG A 115 -14.83 -17.03 17.99
C ARG A 115 -15.12 -15.61 17.50
N GLU A 116 -14.59 -14.60 18.18
CA GLU A 116 -14.71 -13.20 17.76
C GLU A 116 -14.06 -12.94 16.38
N LYS A 117 -12.90 -13.55 16.12
CA LYS A 117 -12.24 -13.46 14.81
C LYS A 117 -13.08 -14.07 13.69
N ILE A 118 -13.75 -15.20 13.94
CA ILE A 118 -14.66 -15.85 12.98
C ILE A 118 -15.84 -14.92 12.65
N ILE A 119 -16.42 -14.25 13.66
CA ILE A 119 -17.50 -13.28 13.45
C ILE A 119 -17.02 -12.08 12.62
N CYS A 120 -15.83 -11.55 12.91
CA CYS A 120 -15.24 -10.45 12.13
C CYS A 120 -14.98 -10.85 10.66
N LEU A 121 -14.38 -12.01 10.43
CA LEU A 121 -14.15 -12.54 9.08
C LEU A 121 -15.46 -12.80 8.32
N THR A 122 -16.52 -13.17 9.04
CA THR A 122 -17.86 -13.35 8.47
C THR A 122 -18.41 -12.02 7.96
N LEU A 123 -18.40 -10.97 8.78
CA LEU A 123 -18.80 -9.63 8.32
C LEU A 123 -17.98 -9.18 7.11
N LEU A 124 -16.64 -9.32 7.18
CA LEU A 124 -15.73 -8.95 6.11
C LEU A 124 -16.06 -9.66 4.78
N LYS A 125 -16.37 -10.95 4.84
CA LYS A 125 -16.70 -11.77 3.65
C LYS A 125 -18.05 -11.39 3.07
N TYR A 126 -19.09 -11.28 3.90
CA TYR A 126 -20.47 -11.19 3.43
C TYR A 126 -20.98 -9.75 3.24
N ARG A 127 -20.30 -8.72 3.78
CA ARG A 127 -20.69 -7.31 3.59
C ARG A 127 -20.82 -6.88 2.13
N ARG A 128 -20.11 -7.51 1.19
CA ARG A 128 -20.19 -7.18 -0.26
C ARG A 128 -21.22 -8.00 -1.02
N SER A 129 -21.93 -8.91 -0.35
CA SER A 129 -22.95 -9.72 -0.98
C SER A 129 -24.20 -8.88 -1.26
N LYS A 130 -24.68 -8.93 -2.51
CA LYS A 130 -25.94 -8.31 -2.92
C LYS A 130 -27.15 -8.86 -2.16
N LYS A 131 -27.05 -10.08 -1.61
CA LYS A 131 -28.09 -10.68 -0.76
C LYS A 131 -28.47 -9.77 0.42
N TYR A 132 -27.51 -9.03 0.96
CA TYR A 132 -27.69 -8.23 2.18
C TYR A 132 -27.84 -6.73 1.89
N GLY A 133 -27.95 -6.35 0.62
CA GLY A 133 -28.21 -4.98 0.17
C GLY A 133 -27.39 -4.58 -1.06
N GLU A 134 -27.68 -3.40 -1.60
CA GLU A 134 -27.09 -2.90 -2.85
C GLU A 134 -25.72 -2.23 -2.69
N LYS A 135 -25.22 -2.05 -1.46
CA LYS A 135 -23.96 -1.33 -1.21
C LYS A 135 -22.76 -2.28 -1.36
N ASP A 136 -21.63 -1.74 -1.81
CA ASP A 136 -20.31 -2.40 -1.73
C ASP A 136 -19.75 -2.31 -0.29
N GLY A 137 -20.51 -2.87 0.66
CA GLY A 137 -20.27 -2.69 2.08
C GLY A 137 -21.52 -2.58 2.93
N ASN A 138 -22.41 -3.56 2.84
CA ASN A 138 -23.61 -3.65 3.65
C ASN A 138 -23.26 -3.97 5.12
N PRO A 139 -23.81 -3.23 6.09
CA PRO A 139 -23.85 -3.69 7.47
C PRO A 139 -24.82 -4.89 7.57
N LEU A 140 -24.59 -5.79 8.52
CA LEU A 140 -25.39 -7.01 8.70
C LEU A 140 -26.23 -6.93 9.97
N SER A 141 -27.49 -7.36 9.93
CA SER A 141 -28.31 -7.51 11.14
C SER A 141 -27.97 -8.80 11.88
N LEU A 142 -28.48 -8.97 13.11
CA LEU A 142 -28.35 -10.23 13.86
C LEU A 142 -28.90 -11.41 13.06
N GLU A 143 -30.05 -11.25 12.41
CA GLU A 143 -30.68 -12.29 11.59
C GLU A 143 -29.78 -12.70 10.43
N ASN A 144 -29.11 -11.73 9.77
CA ASN A 144 -28.16 -12.05 8.70
C ASN A 144 -26.94 -12.82 9.23
N PHE A 145 -26.46 -12.51 10.43
CA PHE A 145 -25.41 -13.31 11.06
C PHE A 145 -25.91 -14.71 11.41
N GLN A 146 -27.13 -14.86 11.94
CA GLN A 146 -27.73 -16.15 12.28
C GLN A 146 -27.95 -17.04 11.05
N GLU A 147 -28.21 -16.48 9.88
CA GLU A 147 -28.24 -17.26 8.63
C GLU A 147 -26.88 -17.89 8.29
N ILE A 148 -25.77 -17.29 8.72
CA ILE A 148 -24.40 -17.72 8.38
C ILE A 148 -23.77 -18.52 9.52
N ILE A 149 -24.07 -18.13 10.75
CA ILE A 149 -23.60 -18.68 12.02
C ILE A 149 -24.84 -18.93 12.88
N PRO A 150 -25.53 -20.08 12.74
CA PRO A 150 -26.84 -20.32 13.36
C PRO A 150 -26.90 -20.19 14.88
N ASP A 151 -25.78 -20.43 15.56
CA ASP A 151 -25.66 -20.39 17.02
C ASP A 151 -25.21 -19.03 17.57
N ILE A 152 -25.05 -18.00 16.72
CA ILE A 152 -24.56 -16.70 17.16
C ILE A 152 -25.57 -16.00 18.08
N ASP A 153 -25.05 -15.49 19.20
CA ASP A 153 -25.83 -14.71 20.15
C ASP A 153 -25.55 -13.20 20.01
N ILE A 154 -26.57 -12.40 20.33
CA ILE A 154 -26.47 -10.94 20.28
C ILE A 154 -25.39 -10.41 21.22
N ASN A 155 -25.12 -11.08 22.36
CA ASN A 155 -24.07 -10.66 23.28
C ASN A 155 -22.68 -10.77 22.64
N GLU A 156 -22.44 -11.76 21.78
CA GLU A 156 -21.16 -11.89 21.06
C GLU A 156 -20.91 -10.67 20.14
N LEU A 157 -21.96 -10.22 19.43
CA LEU A 157 -21.90 -9.02 18.61
C LEU A 157 -21.74 -7.75 19.46
N ASN A 158 -22.43 -7.68 20.59
CA ASN A 158 -22.34 -6.53 21.51
C ASN A 158 -20.96 -6.44 22.19
N GLU A 159 -20.29 -7.57 22.47
CA GLU A 159 -18.90 -7.55 22.94
C GLU A 159 -17.94 -6.95 21.89
N LEU A 160 -18.13 -7.27 20.60
CA LEU A 160 -17.36 -6.65 19.51
C LEU A 160 -17.64 -5.14 19.38
N VAL A 161 -18.86 -4.70 19.70
CA VAL A 161 -19.18 -3.26 19.79
C VAL A 161 -18.49 -2.60 20.99
N LYS A 162 -18.51 -3.24 22.17
CA LYS A 162 -17.78 -2.74 23.36
C LYS A 162 -16.28 -2.60 23.09
N LYS A 163 -15.70 -3.55 22.34
CA LYS A 163 -14.30 -3.52 21.89
C LYS A 163 -13.99 -2.49 20.82
N GLN A 164 -14.99 -1.75 20.31
CA GLN A 164 -14.84 -0.77 19.23
C GLN A 164 -14.32 -1.40 17.93
N ILE A 165 -14.61 -2.68 17.69
CA ILE A 165 -14.37 -3.35 16.41
C ILE A 165 -15.59 -3.16 15.52
N PHE A 166 -16.78 -3.37 16.10
CA PHE A 166 -18.07 -3.09 15.45
C PHE A 166 -18.70 -1.80 15.98
N ARG A 167 -19.60 -1.24 15.20
CA ARG A 167 -20.56 -0.21 15.59
C ARG A 167 -21.96 -0.60 15.10
N LEU A 168 -22.97 -0.11 15.81
CA LEU A 168 -24.35 -0.15 15.34
C LEU A 168 -24.63 1.03 14.42
N THR A 169 -25.29 0.73 13.31
CA THR A 169 -25.88 1.71 12.40
C THR A 169 -27.26 2.16 12.91
N ALA A 170 -27.82 3.22 12.33
CA ALA A 170 -29.15 3.72 12.70
C ALA A 170 -30.26 2.66 12.57
N ASP A 171 -30.07 1.68 11.67
CA ASP A 171 -31.02 0.60 11.40
C ASP A 171 -30.72 -0.68 12.22
N ASN A 172 -29.99 -0.57 13.34
CA ASN A 172 -29.60 -1.68 14.21
C ASN A 172 -28.79 -2.80 13.51
N LYS A 173 -28.07 -2.46 12.45
CA LYS A 173 -27.13 -3.38 11.79
C LYS A 173 -25.70 -3.13 12.26
N TYR A 174 -24.88 -4.16 12.27
CA TYR A 174 -23.48 -4.12 12.66
C TYR A 174 -22.57 -3.82 11.46
N GLU A 175 -21.63 -2.91 11.67
CA GLU A 175 -20.59 -2.53 10.71
C GLU A 175 -19.24 -2.41 11.42
N PHE A 176 -18.12 -2.51 10.71
CA PHE A 176 -16.83 -2.14 11.26
C PHE A 176 -16.78 -0.65 11.65
N VAL A 177 -16.11 -0.36 12.76
CA VAL A 177 -15.76 1.03 13.13
C VAL A 177 -14.88 1.65 12.04
N ASN A 178 -13.86 0.91 11.57
CA ASN A 178 -12.98 1.35 10.48
C ASN A 178 -13.56 1.02 9.09
N SER A 179 -14.78 1.48 8.83
CA SER A 179 -15.56 1.20 7.61
C SER A 179 -15.22 2.08 6.41
N LYS A 180 -14.30 3.04 6.56
CA LYS A 180 -13.85 3.90 5.46
C LYS A 180 -12.62 3.30 4.77
N ASN A 181 -12.65 3.31 3.44
CA ASN A 181 -11.49 2.89 2.66
C ASN A 181 -10.31 3.84 2.87
N MET A 182 -9.10 3.27 2.96
CA MET A 182 -7.83 4.00 3.01
C MET A 182 -7.64 4.94 4.22
N THR A 183 -8.48 4.84 5.25
CA THR A 183 -8.30 5.65 6.49
C THR A 183 -7.36 5.00 7.50
N GLY A 184 -7.14 3.69 7.37
CA GLY A 184 -6.31 2.92 8.28
C GLY A 184 -6.99 2.53 9.59
N ILE A 185 -6.20 2.01 10.52
CA ILE A 185 -6.56 1.70 11.91
C ILE A 185 -5.54 2.40 12.81
N ASN A 186 -5.99 3.04 13.89
CA ASN A 186 -5.13 3.82 14.80
C ASN A 186 -4.23 4.83 14.07
N ASP A 187 -4.81 5.56 13.11
CA ASP A 187 -4.10 6.52 12.26
C ASP A 187 -2.93 5.95 11.44
N ILE A 188 -2.96 4.65 11.15
CA ILE A 188 -1.97 3.98 10.30
C ILE A 188 -2.73 3.29 9.18
N TYR A 189 -2.41 3.63 7.92
CA TYR A 189 -2.96 2.92 6.76
C TYR A 189 -2.04 1.79 6.31
N ARG A 190 -0.72 2.06 6.28
CA ARG A 190 0.27 1.08 5.84
C ARG A 190 1.59 1.27 6.57
N ILE A 191 2.26 0.16 6.84
CA ILE A 191 3.68 0.15 7.21
C ILE A 191 4.43 -0.64 6.14
N ILE A 192 5.39 0.02 5.49
CA ILE A 192 6.26 -0.54 4.46
C ILE A 192 7.55 -0.99 5.12
N LEU A 193 8.03 -2.19 4.80
CA LEU A 193 9.32 -2.67 5.27
C LEU A 193 10.47 -1.96 4.53
N PRO A 194 11.61 -1.72 5.18
CA PRO A 194 12.72 -0.97 4.59
C PRO A 194 13.33 -1.69 3.38
N THR A 195 13.24 -3.02 3.34
CA THR A 195 13.75 -3.85 2.23
C THR A 195 12.80 -3.95 1.05
N ALA A 196 11.63 -3.31 1.11
CA ALA A 196 10.66 -3.30 0.02
C ALA A 196 11.31 -2.77 -1.26
N ASP A 197 11.02 -3.41 -2.38
CA ASP A 197 11.43 -2.92 -3.70
C ASP A 197 10.72 -1.61 -4.05
N ILE A 198 9.59 -1.32 -3.40
CA ILE A 198 8.82 -0.14 -3.76
C ILE A 198 8.06 0.53 -2.63
N PHE A 199 8.05 1.86 -2.69
CA PHE A 199 7.17 2.72 -1.93
C PHE A 199 5.90 3.06 -2.73
N PRO A 200 4.70 3.10 -2.12
CA PRO A 200 3.48 3.50 -2.80
C PRO A 200 3.55 4.93 -3.39
N THR A 201 2.64 5.25 -4.31
CA THR A 201 2.51 6.62 -4.83
C THR A 201 2.37 7.62 -3.68
N LEU A 202 3.25 8.62 -3.64
CA LEU A 202 3.06 9.80 -2.79
C LEU A 202 1.91 10.64 -3.35
N THR A 203 0.91 10.93 -2.52
CA THR A 203 -0.23 11.79 -2.84
C THR A 203 -0.10 13.13 -2.13
N ALA A 204 -0.63 14.19 -2.75
CA ALA A 204 -0.60 15.53 -2.17
C ALA A 204 -1.44 15.66 -0.89
N THR A 205 -2.51 14.87 -0.78
CA THR A 205 -3.33 14.76 0.44
C THR A 205 -2.61 13.97 1.55
N GLY A 206 -1.57 13.21 1.20
CA GLY A 206 -0.88 12.29 2.08
C GLY A 206 -1.69 11.02 2.35
N ALA A 207 -0.99 9.89 2.37
CA ALA A 207 -1.48 8.68 3.02
C ALA A 207 -0.86 8.57 4.41
N LYS A 208 -1.52 7.84 5.32
CA LYS A 208 -0.98 7.50 6.65
C LYS A 208 0.00 6.32 6.54
N ASP A 209 0.98 6.50 5.66
CA ASP A 209 1.99 5.50 5.33
C ASP A 209 3.25 5.77 6.17
N TYR A 210 3.78 4.69 6.73
CA TYR A 210 4.96 4.66 7.57
C TYR A 210 5.98 3.66 7.02
N ILE A 211 7.22 3.81 7.45
CA ILE A 211 8.29 2.86 7.14
C ILE A 211 8.79 2.23 8.43
N ALA A 212 8.86 0.90 8.46
CA ALA A 212 9.45 0.18 9.58
C ALA A 212 10.96 0.46 9.68
N THR A 213 11.47 0.63 10.89
CA THR A 213 12.90 0.88 11.13
C THR A 213 13.71 -0.41 11.35
N VAL A 214 13.04 -1.56 11.28
CA VAL A 214 13.64 -2.88 11.35
C VAL A 214 13.03 -3.77 10.27
N SER A 215 13.80 -4.76 9.83
CA SER A 215 13.30 -5.83 8.98
C SER A 215 12.84 -7.01 9.81
N ILE A 216 11.89 -7.76 9.26
CA ILE A 216 11.40 -9.03 9.78
C ILE A 216 11.38 -10.04 8.64
N HIS A 217 11.49 -11.31 8.99
CA HIS A 217 11.43 -12.42 8.04
C HIS A 217 10.68 -13.57 8.68
N ALA A 218 9.81 -14.22 7.91
CA ALA A 218 9.09 -15.40 8.31
C ALA A 218 8.77 -16.25 7.08
N ASN A 219 8.49 -17.53 7.31
CA ASN A 219 8.23 -18.51 6.25
C ASN A 219 6.75 -18.84 6.10
N HIS A 220 5.88 -18.19 6.89
CA HIS A 220 4.45 -18.42 6.87
C HIS A 220 3.68 -17.12 7.18
N PRO A 221 2.54 -16.85 6.51
CA PRO A 221 1.74 -15.63 6.73
C PRO A 221 1.39 -15.33 8.19
N GLU A 222 0.98 -16.35 8.95
CA GLU A 222 0.53 -16.17 10.32
C GLU A 222 1.69 -15.75 11.24
N ASP A 223 2.83 -16.43 11.15
CA ASP A 223 4.06 -16.08 11.88
C ASP A 223 4.54 -14.69 11.50
N TYR A 224 4.42 -14.34 10.22
CA TYR A 224 4.83 -13.04 9.71
C TYR A 224 4.00 -11.90 10.30
N LYS A 225 2.68 -12.07 10.42
CA LYS A 225 1.79 -11.11 11.09
C LYS A 225 2.13 -10.99 12.57
N ASN A 226 2.32 -12.11 13.26
CA ASN A 226 2.66 -12.11 14.69
C ASN A 226 4.00 -11.42 14.95
N LEU A 227 5.02 -11.75 14.15
CA LEU A 227 6.34 -11.13 14.23
C LEU A 227 6.29 -9.63 13.94
N PHE A 228 5.48 -9.20 12.95
CA PHE A 228 5.24 -7.79 12.68
C PHE A 228 4.62 -7.07 13.88
N LEU A 229 3.58 -7.66 14.48
CA LEU A 229 2.94 -7.06 15.64
C LEU A 229 3.91 -6.91 16.82
N GLU A 230 4.67 -7.97 17.13
CA GLU A 230 5.59 -8.03 18.27
C GLU A 230 6.85 -7.17 18.07
N LYS A 231 7.46 -7.20 16.87
CA LYS A 231 8.78 -6.57 16.63
C LYS A 231 8.68 -5.16 16.04
N ILE A 232 7.60 -4.82 15.36
CA ILE A 232 7.43 -3.54 14.65
C ILE A 232 6.32 -2.70 15.28
N TYR A 233 5.08 -3.20 15.28
CA TYR A 233 3.91 -2.38 15.62
C TYR A 233 3.85 -2.02 17.12
N GLN A 234 3.85 -3.01 18.01
CA GLN A 234 3.78 -2.78 19.47
C GLN A 234 4.94 -1.93 20.01
N PRO A 235 6.22 -2.20 19.67
CA PRO A 235 7.34 -1.37 20.13
C PRO A 235 7.47 -0.05 19.36
N LYS A 236 6.57 0.26 18.42
CA LYS A 236 6.56 1.46 17.57
C LYS A 236 7.85 1.67 16.77
N LYS A 237 8.41 0.59 16.20
CA LYS A 237 9.60 0.64 15.34
C LYS A 237 9.25 1.01 13.90
N TYR A 238 8.62 2.16 13.72
CA TYR A 238 8.25 2.71 12.43
C TYR A 238 8.20 4.24 12.48
N ILE A 239 8.49 4.90 11.37
CA ILE A 239 8.56 6.36 11.25
C ILE A 239 7.66 6.87 10.12
N PRO A 240 7.08 8.08 10.24
CA PRO A 240 6.31 8.68 9.16
C PRO A 240 7.23 9.14 8.02
N ILE A 241 6.68 9.21 6.81
CA ILE A 241 7.36 9.86 5.69
C ILE A 241 7.46 11.37 5.91
N THR A 242 8.67 11.90 5.80
CA THR A 242 8.98 13.34 5.83
C THR A 242 9.03 13.93 4.42
N ALA A 243 9.05 15.26 4.32
CA ALA A 243 9.30 15.97 3.07
C ALA A 243 10.68 15.62 2.50
N LYS A 244 11.69 15.43 3.36
CA LYS A 244 13.03 14.95 2.94
C LYS A 244 12.96 13.58 2.27
N HIS A 245 12.20 12.64 2.83
CA HIS A 245 12.02 11.31 2.22
C HIS A 245 11.26 11.43 0.89
N ALA A 246 10.21 12.25 0.86
CA ALA A 246 9.41 12.50 -0.34
C ALA A 246 10.23 13.14 -1.47
N CYS A 247 11.11 14.09 -1.15
CA CYS A 247 12.06 14.74 -2.06
C CYS A 247 12.90 13.70 -2.80
N LYS A 248 13.55 12.81 -2.03
CA LYS A 248 14.38 11.75 -2.57
C LYS A 248 13.58 10.67 -3.31
N LEU A 249 12.40 10.28 -2.83
CA LEU A 249 11.49 9.34 -3.51
C LEU A 249 11.05 9.86 -4.88
N GLN A 250 11.05 11.17 -5.09
CA GLN A 250 10.79 11.82 -6.38
C GLN A 250 12.06 12.08 -7.19
N GLY A 251 13.24 11.72 -6.67
CA GLY A 251 14.54 11.88 -7.32
C GLY A 251 15.03 13.33 -7.42
N PHE A 252 14.53 14.23 -6.56
CA PHE A 252 15.07 15.58 -6.51
C PHE A 252 16.50 15.60 -5.94
N PRO A 253 17.34 16.56 -6.37
CA PRO A 253 18.65 16.81 -5.79
C PRO A 253 18.59 17.01 -4.26
N THR A 254 19.67 16.64 -3.56
CA THR A 254 19.73 16.74 -2.09
C THR A 254 19.73 18.16 -1.56
N ASP A 255 20.17 19.10 -2.39
CA ASP A 255 20.19 20.55 -2.17
C ASP A 255 18.95 21.26 -2.71
N PHE A 256 17.96 20.52 -3.23
CA PHE A 256 16.71 21.12 -3.71
C PHE A 256 15.97 21.82 -2.56
N GLU A 257 15.68 23.11 -2.74
CA GLU A 257 14.93 23.90 -1.77
C GLU A 257 13.43 23.62 -1.87
N TYR A 258 12.81 23.34 -0.73
CA TYR A 258 11.36 23.15 -0.61
C TYR A 258 10.86 23.79 0.68
N HIS A 259 9.54 23.87 0.81
CA HIS A 259 8.94 24.56 1.94
C HIS A 259 9.36 23.91 3.28
N PRO A 260 9.82 24.68 4.28
CA PRO A 260 10.38 24.13 5.53
C PRO A 260 9.34 23.38 6.37
N LYS A 261 8.06 23.77 6.27
CA LYS A 261 6.95 23.02 6.88
C LYS A 261 6.76 21.67 6.17
N ASN A 262 7.03 20.58 6.91
CA ASN A 262 6.98 19.20 6.43
C ASN A 262 5.69 18.84 5.65
N GLU A 263 4.52 19.27 6.12
CA GLU A 263 3.23 19.01 5.46
C GLU A 263 3.14 19.64 4.07
N VAL A 264 3.63 20.88 3.94
CA VAL A 264 3.61 21.63 2.68
C VAL A 264 4.63 21.03 1.72
N GLY A 265 5.84 20.71 2.19
CA GLY A 265 6.85 20.03 1.40
C GLY A 265 6.36 18.68 0.87
N LYS A 266 5.73 17.86 1.71
CA LYS A 266 5.11 16.60 1.26
C LYS A 266 4.04 16.82 0.19
N LYS A 267 3.23 17.87 0.32
CA LYS A 267 2.22 18.23 -0.69
C LYS A 267 2.87 18.61 -2.02
N GLN A 268 3.97 19.37 -2.00
CA GLN A 268 4.75 19.71 -3.19
C GLN A 268 5.24 18.43 -3.90
N PHE A 269 5.88 17.53 -3.16
CA PHE A 269 6.41 16.28 -3.73
C PHE A 269 5.33 15.25 -4.13
N GLY A 270 4.16 15.26 -3.49
CA GLY A 270 3.03 14.41 -3.91
C GLY A 270 2.44 14.81 -5.28
N ASN A 271 2.52 16.10 -5.60
CA ASN A 271 2.11 16.66 -6.90
C ASN A 271 3.19 16.58 -7.98
N ALA A 272 4.46 16.46 -7.58
CA ALA A 272 5.58 16.45 -8.50
C ALA A 272 5.52 15.26 -9.49
N VAL A 273 6.23 15.46 -10.60
CA VAL A 273 6.61 14.39 -11.51
C VAL A 273 8.02 13.93 -11.13
N PRO A 274 8.28 12.61 -11.05
CA PRO A 274 9.60 12.10 -10.69
C PRO A 274 10.69 12.60 -11.65
N VAL A 275 11.75 13.20 -11.08
CA VAL A 275 12.81 13.88 -11.84
C VAL A 275 13.54 12.97 -12.82
N PRO A 276 13.95 11.72 -12.46
CA PRO A 276 14.64 10.83 -13.39
C PRO A 276 13.81 10.52 -14.63
N VAL A 277 12.49 10.33 -14.49
CA VAL A 277 11.63 10.04 -15.65
C VAL A 277 11.62 11.21 -16.62
N VAL A 278 11.52 12.45 -16.10
CA VAL A 278 11.59 13.68 -16.91
C VAL A 278 12.94 13.79 -17.60
N GLU A 279 14.03 13.51 -16.87
CA GLU A 279 15.39 13.54 -17.40
C GLU A 279 15.56 12.58 -18.59
N TYR A 280 15.17 11.31 -18.45
CA TYR A 280 15.29 10.32 -19.53
C TYR A 280 14.39 10.62 -20.72
N VAL A 281 13.16 11.10 -20.49
CA VAL A 281 12.27 11.56 -21.58
C VAL A 281 12.89 12.73 -22.34
N THR A 282 13.50 13.67 -21.62
CA THR A 282 14.15 14.85 -22.19
C THR A 282 15.42 14.47 -22.94
N LYS A 283 16.23 13.54 -22.43
CA LYS A 283 17.42 13.02 -23.12
C LYS A 283 17.09 12.41 -24.48
N GLU A 284 16.03 11.60 -24.57
CA GLU A 284 15.58 11.06 -25.86
C GLU A 284 15.04 12.17 -26.78
N LEU A 285 14.43 13.21 -26.23
CA LEU A 285 13.94 14.34 -27.01
C LEU A 285 15.10 15.18 -27.58
N LEU A 286 16.15 15.44 -26.79
CA LEU A 286 17.30 16.24 -27.20
C LEU A 286 18.06 15.61 -28.39
N LYS A 287 18.11 14.28 -28.49
CA LYS A 287 18.69 13.57 -29.65
C LYS A 287 18.02 13.94 -30.98
N ILE A 288 16.78 14.43 -30.93
CA ILE A 288 15.97 14.77 -32.10
C ILE A 288 16.12 16.25 -32.49
N ILE A 289 16.50 17.12 -31.55
CA ILE A 289 16.42 18.58 -31.72
C ILE A 289 17.77 19.19 -32.18
N ASP A 290 18.83 18.40 -32.39
CA ASP A 290 20.16 18.87 -32.84
C ASP A 290 20.62 20.14 -32.08
N ILE A 291 20.60 20.07 -30.74
CA ILE A 291 21.23 21.05 -29.84
C ILE A 291 22.54 20.46 -29.34
#